data_AF-A0A9E3FPA3-F1
#
_entry.id   AF-A0A9E3FPA3-F1
#
_cell.length_a   1.000
_cell.length_b   1.000
_cell.length_c   1.000
_cell.angle_alpha   90.00
_cell.angle_beta   90.00
_cell.angle_gamma   90.00
#
_symmetry.space_group_name_H-M   'P 1'
#
loop_
_entity.id
_entity.type
_entity.pdbx_description
1 polymer ?
#
loop_
_entity_poly.entity_id
_entity_poly.type
_entity_poly.pdbx_seq_one_letter_code
_entity_poly.pdbx_strand_id
1 'polypeptide(L)' 'MTKRSEAKYKIDRRLGQNIWGRPKSPVNRREYGPGQHGQRRKGKLSDFGVQL' A
#
# COMPACT_ATOMS: atom_id res chain seq x y z
N MET A 1 4.49 -20.01 -3.04
CA MET A 1 4.12 -18.83 -2.23
C MET A 1 4.96 -18.79 -0.97
N THR A 2 6.10 -18.11 -0.99
CA THR A 2 6.91 -17.92 0.22
C THR A 2 6.28 -16.82 1.09
N LYS A 3 6.27 -17.00 2.41
CA LYS A 3 5.85 -15.93 3.33
C LYS A 3 6.81 -14.75 3.14
N ARG A 4 6.31 -13.63 2.61
CA ARG A 4 7.08 -12.38 2.46
C ARG A 4 7.38 -11.78 3.85
N SER A 5 8.48 -12.19 4.45
CA SER A 5 8.91 -11.78 5.81
C SER A 5 9.48 -10.36 5.83
N GLU A 6 10.25 -9.97 4.82
CA GLU A 6 11.07 -8.75 4.85
C GLU A 6 10.28 -7.43 4.75
N ALA A 7 8.99 -7.46 4.40
CA ALA A 7 8.21 -6.25 4.14
C ALA A 7 6.74 -6.34 4.58
N LYS A 8 6.47 -6.95 5.75
CA LYS A 8 5.11 -7.21 6.28
C LYS A 8 4.17 -6.01 6.17
N TYR A 9 4.65 -4.80 6.48
CA TYR A 9 3.82 -3.58 6.54
C TYR A 9 3.89 -2.70 5.28
N LYS A 10 4.62 -3.11 4.23
CA LYS A 10 4.73 -2.34 2.98
C LYS A 10 3.40 -2.32 2.21
N ILE A 11 2.58 -3.36 2.40
CA ILE A 11 1.30 -3.53 1.73
C ILE A 11 0.21 -2.58 2.27
N ASP A 12 0.28 -2.14 3.53
CA ASP A 12 -0.63 -1.12 4.08
C ASP A 12 -0.68 0.12 3.20
N ARG A 13 0.49 0.58 2.75
CA ARG A 13 0.62 1.75 1.86
C ARG A 13 0.23 1.46 0.41
N ARG A 14 0.25 0.19 -0.01
CA ARG A 14 -0.21 -0.20 -1.34
C ARG A 14 -1.74 -0.17 -1.41
N LEU A 15 -2.39 -0.70 -0.36
CA LEU A 15 -3.84 -0.74 -0.22
C LEU A 15 -4.43 0.57 0.32
N GLY A 16 -3.60 1.44 0.90
CA GLY A 16 -4.06 2.67 1.55
C GLY A 16 -4.82 2.42 2.85
N GLN A 17 -4.64 1.25 3.48
CA GLN A 17 -5.37 0.82 4.67
C GLN A 17 -4.45 0.15 5.68
N ASN A 18 -4.80 0.26 6.96
CA ASN A 18 -4.08 -0.40 8.06
C ASN A 18 -4.72 -1.75 8.38
N ILE A 19 -4.33 -2.80 7.66
CA ILE A 19 -5.01 -4.11 7.77
C ILE A 19 -4.51 -4.94 8.97
N TRP A 20 -3.52 -4.45 9.72
CA TRP A 20 -3.04 -5.04 10.97
C TRP A 20 -3.47 -4.29 12.23
N GLY A 21 -4.30 -3.24 12.12
CA GLY A 21 -4.82 -2.49 13.27
C GLY A 21 -3.74 -1.81 14.12
N ARG A 22 -2.57 -1.52 13.55
CA ARG A 22 -1.42 -1.02 14.32
C ARG A 22 -1.46 0.51 14.44
N PRO A 23 -1.28 1.11 15.63
CA PRO A 23 -1.27 2.58 15.78
C PRO A 23 -0.19 3.27 14.93
N LYS A 24 0.98 2.61 14.80
CA LYS A 24 2.13 3.05 14.01
C LYS A 24 2.16 2.40 12.62
N SER A 25 1.02 2.27 11.95
CA SER A 25 0.99 1.76 10.56
C SER A 25 1.70 2.75 9.62
N PRO A 26 2.46 2.26 8.61
CA PRO A 26 3.13 3.15 7.65
C PRO A 26 2.18 4.02 6.83
N VAL A 27 0.90 3.64 6.69
CA VAL A 27 -0.11 4.43 5.97
C VAL A 27 -0.45 5.72 6.72
N ASN A 28 -0.58 5.68 8.05
CA ASN A 28 -0.90 6.84 8.90
C ASN A 28 0.11 7.99 8.78
N ARG A 29 1.35 7.69 8.36
CA ARG A 29 2.41 8.69 8.15
C ARG A 29 2.63 9.03 6.68
N ARG A 30 2.28 8.13 5.77
CA ARG A 30 2.57 8.22 4.33
C ARG A 30 1.45 7.54 3.55
N GLU A 31 0.38 8.29 3.33
CA GLU A 31 -0.86 7.84 2.69
C GLU A 31 -0.69 7.46 1.21
N TYR A 32 0.43 7.86 0.60
CA TYR A 32 0.77 7.55 -0.78
C TYR A 32 1.39 6.15 -0.94
N GLY A 33 1.43 5.65 -2.17
CA GLY A 33 1.96 4.32 -2.48
C GLY A 33 3.44 4.13 -2.12
N PRO A 34 3.94 2.89 -1.97
CA PRO A 34 5.37 2.64 -1.79
C PRO A 34 6.17 2.87 -3.10
N GLY A 35 7.46 3.21 -2.97
CA GLY A 35 8.38 3.38 -4.10
C GLY A 35 8.52 4.83 -4.59
N GLN A 36 9.44 5.07 -5.54
CA GLN A 36 9.77 6.40 -6.07
C GLN A 36 8.56 7.10 -6.71
N HIS A 37 7.68 6.35 -7.37
CA HIS A 37 6.46 6.88 -8.00
C HIS A 37 5.25 6.92 -7.07
N GLY A 38 5.42 6.47 -5.82
CA GLY A 38 4.33 6.39 -4.87
C GLY A 38 3.67 7.73 -4.59
N GLN A 39 4.45 8.82 -4.56
CA GLN A 39 4.00 10.19 -4.30
C GLN A 39 3.47 10.91 -5.54
N ARG A 40 3.59 10.31 -6.74
CA ARG A 40 3.02 10.89 -7.95
C ARG A 40 1.48 10.79 -7.90
N ARG A 41 0.79 11.71 -8.58
CA ARG A 41 -0.67 11.65 -8.72
C ARG A 41 -1.07 10.34 -9.40
N LYS A 42 -1.99 9.58 -8.81
CA LYS A 42 -2.54 8.37 -9.44
C LYS A 42 -3.52 8.79 -10.55
N GLY A 43 -3.36 8.22 -11.75
CA GLY A 43 -4.35 8.32 -12.82
C GLY A 43 -5.55 7.41 -12.55
N LYS A 44 -6.56 7.47 -13.44
CA LYS A 44 -7.72 6.57 -13.39
C LYS A 44 -7.26 5.12 -13.51
N LEU A 45 -7.66 4.28 -12.55
CA LEU A 45 -7.46 2.84 -12.61
C LEU A 45 -8.42 2.23 -13.64
N SER A 46 -7.97 1.19 -14.35
CA SER A 46 -8.86 0.37 -15.17
C SER A 46 -9.73 -0.52 -14.29
N ASP A 47 -10.86 -1.00 -14.82
CA ASP A 47 -11.78 -1.86 -14.08
C ASP A 47 -11.10 -3.15 -13.59
N PHE A 48 -10.24 -3.75 -14.43
CA PHE A 48 -9.41 -4.89 -14.01
C PHE A 48 -8.45 -4.52 -12.87
N GLY A 49 -7.90 -3.32 -12.88
CA GLY A 49 -7.00 -2.83 -11.82
C GLY A 49 -7.71 -2.56 -10.49
N VAL A 50 -9.04 -2.40 -10.49
CA VAL A 50 -9.85 -2.28 -9.27
C VAL A 50 -10.18 -3.66 -8.69
N GLN A 51 -10.36 -4.68 -9.53
CA GLN A 51 -10.71 -6.04 -9.11
C GLN A 51 -9.53 -6.85 -8.54
N LEU A 52 -8.30 -6.37 -8.73
CA LEU A 52 -7.05 -7.05 -8.36
C LEU A 52 -6.50 -6.61 -6.99
#